data_AF-A0A453GH56-F1
#
_entry.id   AF-A0A453GH56-F1
#
_cell.length_a   1.000
_cell.length_b   1.000
_cell.length_c   1.000
_cell.angle_alpha   90.00
_cell.angle_beta   90.00
_cell.angle_gamma   90.00
#
_symmetry.space_group_name_H-M   'P 1'
#
loop_
_entity.id
_entity.type
_entity.pdbx_description
1 polymer ?
#
loop_
_entity_poly.entity_id
_entity_poly.type
_entity_poly.pdbx_seq_one_letter_code
_entity_poly.pdbx_strand_id
1 'polypeptide(L)'
;RSKAVKMNAHLSFEDGWKVLEQGIVTCSKILEGSTGTRPTVAEYMNCYDCAYRMAVQTTSYCEEMYNGYKATLAESVRALVCPHLMHQRDGYLLRQLAKMWSNYCIMVKCVSGFFNYLDRCFVEQRKLPCLEDTAATSFFSTVFSFFSHEVSDALLTSVILR
;
A
#
# COMPACT_ATOMS: atom_id res chain seq x y z
N ARG A 1 -45.47 1.61 1.88
CA ARG A 1 -44.95 0.46 1.11
C ARG A 1 -43.50 0.26 1.55
N SER A 2 -43.28 -0.74 2.39
CA SER A 2 -42.03 -1.02 3.10
C SER A 2 -40.89 -1.34 2.12
N LYS A 3 -39.80 -0.58 2.16
CA LYS A 3 -38.47 -1.10 1.81
C LYS A 3 -37.75 -1.32 3.13
N ALA A 4 -37.89 -2.51 3.67
CA ALA A 4 -36.96 -3.03 4.65
C ALA A 4 -35.56 -2.89 4.04
N VAL A 5 -34.75 -2.01 4.62
CA VAL A 5 -33.29 -2.02 4.43
C VAL A 5 -32.87 -3.44 4.79
N LYS A 6 -32.44 -4.23 3.79
CA LYS A 6 -31.90 -5.57 4.02
C LYS A 6 -30.84 -5.43 5.12
N MET A 7 -31.05 -6.11 6.24
CA MET A 7 -30.02 -6.36 7.24
C MET A 7 -28.75 -6.78 6.50
N ASN A 8 -27.72 -5.94 6.56
CA ASN A 8 -26.41 -6.24 5.99
C ASN A 8 -25.92 -7.54 6.63
N ALA A 9 -25.79 -8.60 5.83
CA ALA A 9 -25.09 -9.79 6.27
C ALA A 9 -23.69 -9.37 6.74
N HIS A 10 -23.31 -9.81 7.94
CA HIS A 10 -21.98 -9.55 8.50
C HIS A 10 -20.93 -10.08 7.53
N LEU A 11 -20.01 -9.23 7.09
CA LEU A 11 -18.90 -9.63 6.22
C LEU A 11 -17.76 -10.14 7.12
N SER A 12 -17.27 -11.35 6.88
CA SER A 12 -16.10 -11.86 7.60
C SER A 12 -14.85 -11.05 7.22
N PHE A 13 -13.84 -11.05 8.09
CA PHE A 13 -12.59 -10.40 7.76
C PHE A 13 -11.94 -11.06 6.55
N GLU A 14 -11.93 -12.39 6.49
CA GLU A 14 -11.30 -13.16 5.42
C GLU A 14 -11.91 -12.87 4.05
N ASP A 15 -13.24 -12.86 3.95
CA ASP A 15 -13.93 -12.59 2.69
C ASP A 15 -13.72 -11.15 2.22
N GLY A 16 -13.79 -10.20 3.16
CA GLY A 16 -13.56 -8.80 2.86
C GLY A 16 -12.10 -8.51 2.48
N TRP A 17 -11.16 -9.05 3.24
CA TRP A 17 -9.73 -8.90 3.00
C TRP A 17 -9.30 -9.48 1.67
N LYS A 18 -9.86 -10.62 1.25
CA LYS A 18 -9.59 -11.21 -0.07
C LYS A 18 -9.93 -10.25 -1.22
N VAL A 19 -11.02 -9.48 -1.11
CA VAL A 19 -11.38 -8.45 -2.10
C VAL A 19 -10.35 -7.33 -2.11
N LEU A 20 -9.96 -6.84 -0.93
CA LEU A 20 -9.02 -5.73 -0.78
C LEU A 20 -7.61 -6.10 -1.24
N GLU A 21 -7.14 -7.28 -0.85
CA GLU A 21 -5.85 -7.84 -1.26
C GLU A 21 -5.78 -8.00 -2.78
N GLN A 22 -6.84 -8.50 -3.42
CA GLN A 22 -6.90 -8.57 -4.88
C GLN A 22 -6.79 -7.19 -5.53
N GLY A 23 -7.42 -6.16 -4.95
CA GLY A 23 -7.27 -4.77 -5.37
C GLY A 23 -5.84 -4.25 -5.23
N ILE A 24 -5.16 -4.58 -4.11
CA ILE A 24 -3.76 -4.23 -3.88
C ILE A 24 -2.85 -4.91 -4.91
N VAL A 25 -3.03 -6.20 -5.15
CA VAL A 25 -2.27 -6.98 -6.15
C VAL A 25 -2.47 -6.43 -7.56
N THR A 26 -3.69 -5.99 -7.91
CA THR A 26 -3.91 -5.32 -9.19
C THR A 26 -3.11 -4.03 -9.29
N CYS A 27 -3.06 -3.23 -8.23
CA CYS A 27 -2.27 -2.00 -8.18
C CYS A 27 -0.75 -2.27 -8.17
N SER A 28 -0.28 -3.38 -7.59
CA SER A 28 1.15 -3.67 -7.46
C SER A 28 1.86 -3.84 -8.80
N LYS A 29 1.12 -4.20 -9.86
CA LYS A 29 1.59 -4.23 -11.25
C LYS A 29 2.11 -2.88 -11.76
N ILE A 30 1.74 -1.76 -11.11
CA ILE A 30 2.29 -0.42 -11.39
C ILE A 30 3.79 -0.37 -11.05
N LEU A 31 4.25 -1.12 -10.04
CA LEU A 31 5.66 -1.18 -9.64
C LEU A 31 6.57 -1.65 -10.77
N GLU A 32 6.08 -2.57 -11.58
CA GLU A 32 6.78 -3.14 -12.73
C GLU A 32 6.80 -2.20 -13.95
N GLY A 33 6.20 -1.01 -13.85
CA GLY A 33 6.16 -0.03 -14.95
C GLY A 33 5.09 -0.30 -16.00
N SER A 34 4.13 -1.18 -15.71
CA SER A 34 3.00 -1.45 -16.60
C SER A 34 2.03 -0.25 -16.59
N THR A 35 2.07 0.57 -17.63
CA THR A 35 1.32 1.84 -17.74
C THR A 35 -0.20 1.67 -17.90
N GLY A 36 -0.68 0.44 -18.12
CA GLY A 36 -2.10 0.11 -18.32
C GLY A 36 -2.83 -0.46 -17.12
N THR A 37 -2.18 -0.59 -15.95
CA THR A 37 -2.64 -1.50 -14.89
C THR A 37 -3.24 -0.80 -13.66
N ARG A 38 -4.10 0.19 -13.92
CA ARG A 38 -4.93 0.76 -12.85
C ARG A 38 -6.21 -0.06 -12.74
N PRO A 39 -6.78 -0.22 -11.53
CA PRO A 39 -8.12 -0.75 -11.38
C PRO A 39 -9.10 0.07 -12.24
N THR A 40 -10.05 -0.62 -12.84
CA THR A 40 -11.23 0.01 -13.41
C THR A 40 -12.00 0.75 -12.31
N VAL A 41 -12.85 1.71 -12.69
CA VAL A 41 -13.72 2.39 -11.72
C VAL A 41 -14.57 1.39 -10.93
N ALA A 42 -15.07 0.33 -11.57
CA ALA A 42 -15.84 -0.71 -10.90
C ALA A 42 -15.02 -1.48 -9.86
N GLU A 43 -13.79 -1.89 -10.19
CA GLU A 43 -12.91 -2.58 -9.24
C GLU A 43 -12.51 -1.67 -8.08
N TYR A 44 -12.20 -0.40 -8.36
CA TYR A 44 -11.90 0.61 -7.34
C TYR A 44 -13.09 0.78 -6.38
N MET A 45 -14.29 0.99 -6.93
CA MET A 45 -15.50 1.19 -6.12
C MET A 45 -15.87 -0.07 -5.32
N ASN A 46 -15.62 -1.26 -5.87
CA ASN A 46 -15.82 -2.51 -5.14
C ASN A 46 -14.87 -2.63 -3.93
N CYS A 47 -13.60 -2.24 -4.09
CA CYS A 47 -12.66 -2.22 -2.97
C CYS A 47 -13.06 -1.17 -1.92
N TYR A 48 -13.44 0.03 -2.35
CA TYR A 48 -13.89 1.09 -1.46
C TYR A 48 -15.15 0.70 -0.67
N ASP A 49 -16.19 0.16 -1.34
CA ASP A 49 -17.42 -0.29 -0.69
C ASP A 49 -17.14 -1.44 0.29
N CYS A 50 -16.28 -2.38 -0.10
CA CYS A 50 -15.84 -3.47 0.77
C CYS A 50 -15.18 -2.94 2.05
N ALA A 51 -14.16 -2.08 1.92
CA ALA A 51 -13.46 -1.51 3.06
C ALA A 51 -14.40 -0.69 3.96
N TYR A 52 -15.29 0.10 3.36
CA TYR A 52 -16.30 0.86 4.10
C TYR A 52 -17.21 -0.06 4.91
N ARG A 53 -17.76 -1.12 4.29
CA ARG A 53 -18.62 -2.10 4.98
C ARG A 53 -17.91 -2.82 6.12
N MET A 54 -16.65 -3.21 5.92
CA MET A 54 -15.80 -3.82 6.97
C MET A 54 -15.53 -2.85 8.12
N ALA A 55 -15.46 -1.54 7.85
CA ALA A 55 -15.20 -0.53 8.85
C ALA A 55 -16.43 -0.18 9.71
N VAL A 56 -17.62 -0.10 9.11
CA VAL A 56 -18.85 0.41 9.77
C VAL A 56 -19.78 -0.67 10.32
N GLN A 57 -19.50 -1.95 10.08
CA GLN A 57 -20.26 -3.04 10.68
C GLN A 57 -20.05 -3.13 12.21
N THR A 58 -20.93 -3.85 12.91
CA THR A 58 -20.93 -3.94 14.38
C THR A 58 -19.57 -4.34 14.96
N THR A 59 -18.93 -5.35 14.36
CA THR A 59 -17.55 -5.72 14.65
C THR A 59 -16.64 -5.06 13.62
N SER A 60 -16.16 -3.86 13.94
CA SER A 60 -15.29 -3.11 13.04
C SER A 60 -13.94 -3.82 12.84
N TYR A 61 -13.46 -3.89 11.60
CA TYR A 61 -12.15 -4.44 11.25
C TYR A 61 -11.12 -3.37 10.86
N CYS A 62 -11.27 -2.14 11.38
CA CYS A 62 -10.40 -1.02 10.99
C CYS A 62 -8.92 -1.28 11.35
N GLU A 63 -8.66 -1.89 12.50
CA GLU A 63 -7.30 -2.17 12.97
C GLU A 63 -6.64 -3.28 12.16
N GLU A 64 -7.38 -4.35 11.89
CA GLU A 64 -6.94 -5.47 11.06
C GLU A 64 -6.68 -5.02 9.63
N MET A 65 -7.55 -4.18 9.06
CA MET A 65 -7.32 -3.59 7.73
C MET A 65 -6.09 -2.68 7.69
N TYR A 66 -5.87 -1.86 8.72
CA TYR A 66 -4.68 -0.99 8.80
C TYR A 66 -3.38 -1.81 8.89
N ASN A 67 -3.37 -2.85 9.72
CA ASN A 67 -2.22 -3.75 9.87
C ASN A 67 -1.99 -4.59 8.61
N GLY A 68 -3.05 -5.10 7.99
CA GLY A 68 -2.99 -5.81 6.71
C GLY A 68 -2.45 -4.92 5.61
N TYR A 69 -2.90 -3.66 5.52
CA TYR A 69 -2.41 -2.68 4.55
C TYR A 69 -0.89 -2.50 4.68
N LYS A 70 -0.40 -2.29 5.90
CA LYS A 70 1.04 -2.16 6.18
C LYS A 70 1.82 -3.39 5.72
N ALA A 71 1.33 -4.59 6.06
CA ALA A 71 1.99 -5.86 5.77
C ALA A 71 2.03 -6.17 4.26
N THR A 72 0.90 -6.04 3.56
CA THR A 72 0.82 -6.32 2.11
C THR A 72 1.66 -5.35 1.30
N LEU A 73 1.77 -4.08 1.73
CA LEU A 73 2.65 -3.12 1.09
C LEU A 73 4.14 -3.46 1.29
N ALA A 74 4.55 -3.81 2.52
CA ALA A 74 5.91 -4.24 2.79
C ALA A 74 6.28 -5.49 1.96
N GLU A 75 5.35 -6.43 1.87
CA GLU A 75 5.50 -7.63 1.05
C GLU A 75 5.61 -7.32 -0.45
N SER A 76 4.81 -6.37 -0.96
CA SER A 76 4.91 -5.90 -2.35
C SER A 76 6.28 -5.28 -2.64
N VAL A 77 6.84 -4.52 -1.69
CA VAL A 77 8.19 -3.94 -1.81
C VAL A 77 9.24 -5.05 -1.81
N ARG A 78 9.13 -5.99 -0.88
CA ARG A 78 10.05 -7.14 -0.81
C ARG A 78 10.05 -7.97 -2.09
N ALA A 79 8.87 -8.23 -2.65
CA ALA A 79 8.70 -9.09 -3.81
C ALA A 79 9.02 -8.40 -5.14
N LEU A 80 8.69 -7.10 -5.29
CA LEU A 80 8.73 -6.41 -6.58
C LEU A 80 9.80 -5.31 -6.65
N VAL A 81 10.18 -4.70 -5.52
CA VAL A 81 11.19 -3.64 -5.50
C VAL A 81 12.58 -4.20 -5.24
N CYS A 82 12.74 -4.99 -4.17
CA CYS A 82 14.06 -5.49 -3.74
C CYS A 82 14.84 -6.24 -4.84
N PRO A 83 14.23 -7.12 -5.66
CA PRO A 83 14.96 -7.82 -6.72
C PRO A 83 15.61 -6.88 -7.76
N HIS A 84 14.99 -5.72 -8.00
CA HIS A 84 15.54 -4.73 -8.94
C HIS A 84 16.72 -3.95 -8.36
N LEU A 85 16.87 -3.93 -7.03
CA LEU A 85 17.97 -3.25 -6.33
C LEU A 85 19.16 -4.18 -6.11
N MET A 86 18.93 -5.48 -5.95
CA MET A 86 19.93 -6.48 -5.52
C MET A 86 21.22 -6.52 -6.35
N HIS A 87 21.17 -6.16 -7.64
CA HIS A 87 22.34 -6.18 -8.52
C HIS A 87 22.83 -4.78 -8.93
N GLN A 88 22.26 -3.72 -8.36
CA GLN A 88 22.63 -2.34 -8.66
C GLN A 88 23.69 -1.84 -7.67
N ARG A 89 24.55 -0.92 -8.13
CA ARG A 89 25.60 -0.29 -7.30
C ARG A 89 25.59 1.23 -7.52
N ASP A 90 26.15 1.96 -6.55
CA ASP A 90 26.44 3.39 -6.63
C ASP A 90 25.26 4.23 -7.16
N GLY A 91 25.54 5.17 -8.06
CA GLY A 91 24.51 6.02 -8.66
C GLY A 91 23.42 5.26 -9.46
N TYR A 92 23.68 4.04 -9.91
CA TYR A 92 22.63 3.21 -10.54
C TYR A 92 21.64 2.67 -9.52
N LEU A 93 22.12 2.27 -8.34
CA LEU A 93 21.26 1.87 -7.22
C LEU A 93 20.32 3.00 -6.82
N LEU A 94 20.83 4.22 -6.65
CA LEU A 94 20.02 5.38 -6.28
C LEU A 94 18.99 5.75 -7.35
N ARG A 95 19.37 5.70 -8.63
CA ARG A 95 18.43 5.93 -9.75
C ARG A 95 17.33 4.89 -9.79
N GLN A 96 17.67 3.62 -9.61
CA GLN A 96 16.68 2.54 -9.61
C GLN A 96 15.76 2.62 -8.38
N LEU A 97 16.31 2.95 -7.20
CA LEU A 97 15.54 3.19 -5.98
C LEU A 97 14.55 4.35 -6.17
N ALA A 98 15.01 5.49 -6.72
CA ALA A 98 14.15 6.63 -7.01
C ALA A 98 13.02 6.29 -8.00
N LYS A 99 13.32 5.52 -9.05
CA LYS A 99 12.33 5.02 -10.00
C LYS A 99 11.28 4.14 -9.30
N MET A 100 11.72 3.19 -8.48
CA MET A 100 10.82 2.29 -7.77
C MET A 100 9.97 3.01 -6.73
N TRP A 101 10.54 3.97 -6.01
CA TRP A 101 9.80 4.83 -5.10
C TRP A 101 8.72 5.62 -5.83
N SER A 102 9.03 6.22 -6.98
CA SER A 102 8.05 6.94 -7.80
C SER A 102 6.88 6.04 -8.23
N ASN A 103 7.16 4.82 -8.69
CA ASN A 103 6.12 3.87 -9.05
C ASN A 103 5.27 3.47 -7.83
N TYR A 104 5.93 3.26 -6.68
CA TYR A 104 5.27 2.93 -5.42
C TYR A 104 4.34 4.05 -4.94
N CYS A 105 4.74 5.32 -5.05
CA CYS A 105 3.84 6.44 -4.73
C CYS A 105 2.56 6.44 -5.60
N ILE A 106 2.65 6.07 -6.88
CA ILE A 106 1.48 5.97 -7.76
C ILE A 106 0.57 4.83 -7.30
N MET A 107 1.16 3.67 -6.98
CA MET A 107 0.43 2.53 -6.42
C MET A 107 -0.29 2.91 -5.11
N VAL A 108 0.43 3.52 -4.16
CA VAL A 108 -0.09 3.92 -2.84
C VAL A 108 -1.27 4.88 -2.97
N LYS A 109 -1.19 5.88 -3.85
CA LYS A 109 -2.31 6.79 -4.09
C LYS A 109 -3.59 6.06 -4.50
N CYS A 110 -3.47 5.00 -5.31
CA CYS A 110 -4.62 4.18 -5.68
C CYS A 110 -5.13 3.36 -4.50
N VAL A 111 -4.24 2.66 -3.80
CA VAL A 111 -4.61 1.74 -2.71
C VAL A 111 -5.16 2.49 -1.51
N SER A 112 -4.54 3.57 -1.06
CA SER A 112 -5.04 4.41 0.05
C SER A 112 -6.45 4.96 -0.23
N GLY A 113 -6.80 5.12 -1.50
CA GLY A 113 -8.14 5.45 -1.94
C GLY A 113 -9.21 4.42 -1.51
N PHE A 114 -8.88 3.13 -1.52
CA PHE A 114 -9.80 2.07 -1.05
C PHE A 114 -10.10 2.22 0.44
N PHE A 115 -9.07 2.58 1.21
CA PHE A 115 -9.10 2.62 2.67
C PHE A 115 -9.34 4.04 3.22
N ASN A 116 -9.83 4.98 2.40
CA ASN A 116 -9.92 6.40 2.78
C ASN A 116 -10.73 6.64 4.07
N TYR A 117 -11.68 5.75 4.38
CA TYR A 117 -12.41 5.79 5.65
C TYR A 117 -11.50 5.62 6.88
N LEU A 118 -10.44 4.80 6.80
CA LEU A 118 -9.51 4.61 7.89
C LEU A 118 -8.81 5.91 8.27
N ASP A 119 -8.30 6.67 7.29
CA ASP A 119 -7.65 7.96 7.55
C ASP A 119 -8.60 8.95 8.23
N ARG A 120 -9.86 9.02 7.77
CA ARG A 120 -10.86 9.97 8.28
C ARG A 120 -11.41 9.64 9.66
N CYS A 121 -11.33 8.38 10.09
CA CYS A 121 -12.02 7.93 11.30
C CYS A 121 -11.07 7.19 12.23
N PHE A 122 -10.55 6.04 11.80
CA PHE A 122 -9.76 5.17 12.66
C PHE A 122 -8.40 5.79 13.03
N VAL A 123 -7.66 6.28 12.04
CA VAL A 123 -6.32 6.87 12.20
C VAL A 123 -6.41 8.12 13.07
N GLU A 124 -7.35 9.03 12.76
CA GLU A 124 -7.57 10.25 13.53
C GLU A 124 -7.93 9.94 15.00
N GLN A 125 -8.84 8.99 15.24
CA GLN A 125 -9.24 8.57 16.58
C GLN A 125 -8.10 7.93 17.38
N ARG A 126 -7.24 7.15 16.72
CA ARG A 126 -6.12 6.44 17.35
C ARG A 126 -4.81 7.23 17.38
N LYS A 127 -4.77 8.41 16.73
CA LYS A 127 -3.55 9.22 16.52
C LYS A 127 -2.42 8.42 15.86
N LEU A 128 -2.78 7.58 14.89
CA LEU A 128 -1.81 6.82 14.10
C LEU A 128 -1.28 7.68 12.94
N PRO A 129 -0.16 7.29 12.31
CA PRO A 129 0.23 7.86 11.02
C PRO A 129 -0.86 7.63 9.96
N CYS A 130 -1.00 8.56 9.02
CA CYS A 130 -1.92 8.36 7.90
C CYS A 130 -1.46 7.20 7.01
N LEU A 131 -2.35 6.73 6.13
CA LEU A 131 -2.05 5.62 5.24
C LEU A 131 -0.84 5.91 4.33
N GLU A 132 -0.70 7.15 3.82
CA GLU A 132 0.44 7.54 3.00
C GLU A 132 1.78 7.48 3.76
N ASP A 133 1.83 8.00 4.99
CA ASP A 133 3.02 7.95 5.85
C ASP A 133 3.36 6.52 6.27
N THR A 134 2.33 5.72 6.54
CA THR A 134 2.46 4.29 6.85
C THR A 134 3.03 3.53 5.67
N ALA A 135 2.55 3.82 4.45
CA ALA A 135 3.06 3.21 3.24
C ALA A 135 4.50 3.62 2.95
N ALA A 136 4.87 4.89 3.18
CA ALA A 136 6.25 5.36 3.08
C ALA A 136 7.15 4.60 4.05
N THR A 137 6.70 4.45 5.30
CA THR A 137 7.40 3.66 6.31
C THR A 137 7.58 2.21 5.84
N SER A 138 6.53 1.54 5.36
CA SER A 138 6.61 0.17 4.84
C SER A 138 7.61 0.02 3.68
N PHE A 139 7.75 1.04 2.83
CA PHE A 139 8.72 1.03 1.75
C PHE A 139 10.15 1.13 2.28
N PHE A 140 10.45 2.20 3.01
CA PHE A 140 11.81 2.48 3.44
C PHE A 140 12.27 1.44 4.47
N SER A 141 11.44 1.06 5.44
CA SER A 141 11.82 0.03 6.42
C SER A 141 12.22 -1.27 5.75
N THR A 142 11.46 -1.69 4.72
CA THR A 142 11.74 -2.91 3.96
C THR A 142 13.01 -2.75 3.15
N VAL A 143 13.17 -1.67 2.36
CA VAL A 143 14.38 -1.45 1.55
C VAL A 143 15.63 -1.38 2.42
N PHE A 144 15.61 -0.59 3.49
CA PHE A 144 16.76 -0.45 4.40
C PHE A 144 17.04 -1.73 5.18
N SER A 145 16.06 -2.61 5.41
CA SER A 145 16.34 -3.91 6.02
C SER A 145 17.24 -4.82 5.17
N PHE A 146 17.26 -4.62 3.83
CA PHE A 146 18.09 -5.40 2.91
C PHE A 146 19.31 -4.65 2.37
N PHE A 147 19.21 -3.33 2.19
CA PHE A 147 20.18 -2.53 1.43
C PHE A 147 20.72 -1.31 2.19
N SER A 148 20.67 -1.33 3.54
CA SER A 148 21.07 -0.17 4.34
C SER A 148 22.49 0.30 4.03
N HIS A 149 23.44 -0.63 3.93
CA HIS A 149 24.84 -0.29 3.69
C HIS A 149 25.03 0.25 2.27
N GLU A 150 24.51 -0.44 1.25
CA GLU A 150 24.65 -0.08 -0.15
C GLU A 150 24.01 1.27 -0.48
N VAL A 151 22.82 1.53 0.06
CA VAL A 151 22.14 2.82 -0.13
C VAL A 151 22.92 3.94 0.58
N SER A 152 23.40 3.72 1.80
CA SER A 152 24.17 4.72 2.55
C SER A 152 25.49 5.05 1.85
N ASP A 153 26.22 4.04 1.39
CA ASP A 153 27.50 4.21 0.68
C ASP A 153 27.32 4.93 -0.66
N ALA A 154 26.29 4.55 -1.43
CA ALA A 154 25.96 5.24 -2.67
C ALA A 154 25.56 6.71 -2.44
N LEU A 155 24.81 7.01 -1.38
CA LEU A 155 24.44 8.37 -1.01
C LEU A 155 25.66 9.21 -0.63
N LEU A 156 26.53 8.70 0.25
CA LEU A 156 27.76 9.38 0.67
C LEU A 156 28.65 9.69 -0.53
N THR A 157 28.88 8.70 -1.38
CA THR A 157 29.65 8.85 -2.61
C THR A 157 29.05 9.93 -3.52
N SER A 158 27.72 9.99 -3.64
CA SER A 158 27.03 10.99 -4.47
C SER A 158 27.14 12.43 -3.94
N VAL A 159 27.32 12.61 -2.62
CA VAL A 159 27.47 13.93 -1.99
C VAL A 159 28.93 14.39 -2.00
N ILE A 160 29.87 13.48 -1.77
CA ILE A 160 31.31 13.79 -1.72
C ILE A 160 31.88 14.10 -3.12
N LEU A 161 31.34 13.45 -4.17
CA LEU A 161 31.78 13.66 -5.56
C LEU A 161 30.99 14.76 -6.31
N ARG A 162 30.18 15.54 -5.59
CA ARG A 162 29.54 16.77 -6.10
C ARG A 162 30.39 17.99 -5.80
#